data_AF-A0A9C7VLJ7-F1
#
_entry.id   AF-A0A9C7VLJ7-F1
#
_cell.length_a   1.000
_cell.length_b   1.000
_cell.length_c   1.000
_cell.angle_alpha   90.00
_cell.angle_beta   90.00
_cell.angle_gamma   90.00
#
_symmetry.space_group_name_H-M   'P 1'
#
loop_
_entity.id
_entity.type
_entity.pdbx_description
1 polymer ?
#
loop_
_entity_poly.entity_id
_entity_poly.type
_entity_poly.pdbx_seq_one_letter_code
_entity_poly.pdbx_strand_id
1 'polypeptide(L)'
;SFSHRCSLDNRPYSYIKISDGCDRGCTFCSIPKFKGKFRSRKIEDILKEARYLIESGKKEIILVAQDTTGYGIDIYGNQALPELLRGLNSLEGKFWIRVMYLHPDFLTQDIIETMCSLEKVVKYFDVPIQHASDEILRRMGRMKKSEELMELFERIRRACPDAVLRTSVIVGFPGERDEDFEKLMEFVVDVGFDKLGVFVYSDEEGTVAHEFSDKVDKEVAEERKERLLLKQADISFEKLNRFLEKEFVAVLEDRENGFMIGRTWMDAPEIDGVIYLKGKGKIGDLVKVRVEEHDEYDMKGVILCQT
;
A
#
# COMPACT_ATOMS: atom_id res chain seq x y z
N SER A 1 -7.27 -26.00 -4.27
CA SER A 1 -8.68 -25.58 -4.20
C SER A 1 -8.76 -24.33 -3.33
N PHE A 2 -9.25 -23.22 -3.87
CA PHE A 2 -9.51 -22.02 -3.08
C PHE A 2 -10.90 -22.21 -2.46
N SER A 3 -10.96 -22.87 -1.29
CA SER A 3 -12.20 -22.96 -0.53
C SER A 3 -12.58 -21.57 -0.03
N HIS A 4 -13.85 -21.20 -0.19
CA HIS A 4 -14.45 -20.00 0.38
C HIS A 4 -14.08 -19.91 1.87
N ARG A 5 -13.16 -18.98 2.21
CA ARG A 5 -12.91 -18.63 3.60
C ARG A 5 -14.12 -17.82 4.05
N CYS A 6 -15.03 -18.51 4.73
CA CYS A 6 -16.09 -17.88 5.50
C CYS A 6 -15.43 -16.81 6.40
N SER A 7 -15.83 -15.55 6.25
CA SER A 7 -15.29 -14.42 7.03
C SER A 7 -15.66 -14.59 8.50
N LEU A 8 -14.81 -15.28 9.27
CA LEU A 8 -14.91 -15.35 10.75
C LEU A 8 -14.64 -14.01 11.43
N ASP A 9 -14.28 -12.99 10.65
CA ASP A 9 -13.90 -11.68 11.13
C ASP A 9 -15.06 -10.67 10.98
N ASN A 10 -15.45 -10.03 12.08
CA ASN A 10 -16.51 -9.02 12.13
C ASN A 10 -16.03 -7.63 11.67
N ARG A 11 -14.78 -7.51 11.20
CA ARG A 11 -14.22 -6.27 10.66
C ARG A 11 -14.97 -5.76 9.43
N PRO A 12 -15.02 -4.43 9.21
CA PRO A 12 -15.76 -3.85 8.08
C PRO A 12 -15.04 -3.97 6.73
N TYR A 13 -13.84 -4.54 6.70
CA TYR A 13 -13.08 -4.78 5.48
C TYR A 13 -12.84 -6.28 5.23
N SER A 14 -12.40 -6.63 4.03
CA SER A 14 -11.96 -7.98 3.71
C SER A 14 -10.88 -7.99 2.64
N TYR A 15 -9.87 -8.84 2.82
CA TYR A 15 -8.81 -9.07 1.85
C TYR A 15 -9.25 -10.12 0.82
N ILE A 16 -9.17 -9.79 -0.46
CA ILE A 16 -9.35 -10.73 -1.56
C ILE A 16 -8.00 -10.98 -2.22
N LYS A 17 -7.50 -12.21 -2.09
CA LYS A 17 -6.30 -12.64 -2.81
C LYS A 17 -6.62 -12.82 -4.29
N ILE A 18 -6.05 -12.01 -5.17
CA ILE A 18 -6.33 -12.04 -6.62
C ILE A 18 -5.34 -12.92 -7.40
N SER A 19 -4.13 -13.09 -6.89
CA SER A 19 -3.12 -14.01 -7.40
C SER A 19 -2.24 -14.53 -6.26
N ASP A 20 -1.51 -15.61 -6.51
CA ASP A 20 -0.50 -16.17 -5.60
C ASP A 20 0.77 -16.51 -6.36
N GLY A 21 1.87 -16.71 -5.64
CA GLY A 21 3.20 -16.84 -6.24
C GLY A 21 3.72 -15.53 -6.83
N CYS A 22 4.96 -15.55 -7.28
CA CYS A 22 5.63 -14.38 -7.86
C CYS A 22 6.78 -14.84 -8.76
N ASP A 23 6.82 -14.34 -9.99
CA ASP A 23 7.89 -14.64 -10.96
C ASP A 23 8.90 -13.48 -11.09
N ARG A 24 8.89 -12.54 -10.13
CA ARG A 24 9.79 -11.38 -10.12
C ARG A 24 11.19 -11.77 -9.64
N GLY A 25 12.21 -11.19 -10.27
CA GLY A 25 13.63 -11.45 -9.99
C GLY A 25 14.21 -10.69 -8.80
N CYS A 26 13.44 -10.48 -7.73
CA CYS A 26 13.92 -9.76 -6.56
C CYS A 26 14.98 -10.57 -5.81
N THR A 27 16.21 -10.07 -5.70
CA THR A 27 17.34 -10.85 -5.15
C THR A 27 17.23 -11.15 -3.66
N PHE A 28 16.52 -10.31 -2.91
CA PHE A 28 16.24 -10.47 -1.47
C PHE A 28 15.01 -11.34 -1.17
N CYS A 29 14.23 -11.75 -2.17
CA CYS A 29 12.92 -12.34 -1.96
C CYS A 29 12.95 -13.86 -2.12
N SER A 30 12.52 -14.59 -1.08
CA SER A 30 12.42 -16.05 -1.10
C SER A 30 11.11 -16.58 -1.71
N ILE A 31 10.09 -15.72 -1.90
CA ILE A 31 8.74 -16.08 -2.40
C ILE A 31 8.75 -17.00 -3.62
N PRO A 32 9.52 -16.74 -4.70
CA PRO A 32 9.48 -17.58 -5.90
C PRO A 32 9.85 -19.05 -5.62
N LYS A 33 10.65 -19.31 -4.58
CA LYS A 33 11.09 -20.66 -4.22
C LYS A 33 10.03 -21.46 -3.47
N PHE A 34 9.20 -20.84 -2.63
CA PHE A 34 8.26 -21.58 -1.76
C PHE A 34 6.78 -21.40 -2.09
N LYS A 35 6.35 -20.27 -2.68
CA LYS A 35 4.96 -20.07 -3.11
C LYS A 35 4.68 -20.61 -4.52
N GLY A 36 5.73 -20.92 -5.27
CA GLY A 36 5.63 -21.38 -6.66
C GLY A 36 5.39 -20.24 -7.64
N LYS A 37 5.11 -20.63 -8.89
CA LYS A 37 4.93 -19.71 -10.02
C LYS A 37 3.73 -18.80 -9.85
N PHE A 38 3.78 -17.65 -10.51
CA PHE A 38 2.66 -16.72 -10.55
C PHE A 38 1.39 -17.37 -11.11
N ARG A 39 0.29 -17.27 -10.35
CA ARG A 39 -1.02 -17.81 -10.70
C ARG A 39 -2.13 -16.84 -10.30
N SER A 40 -2.83 -16.30 -11.29
CA SER A 40 -3.98 -15.44 -11.07
C SER A 40 -5.26 -16.25 -10.85
N ARG A 41 -6.26 -15.62 -10.24
CA ARG A 41 -7.65 -16.10 -10.27
C ARG A 41 -8.40 -15.41 -11.41
N LYS A 42 -9.44 -16.07 -11.93
CA LYS A 42 -10.32 -15.47 -12.94
C LYS A 42 -11.09 -14.28 -12.37
N ILE A 43 -11.29 -13.25 -13.20
CA ILE A 43 -12.05 -12.05 -12.86
C ILE A 43 -13.44 -12.43 -12.33
N GLU A 44 -14.14 -13.36 -13.00
CA GLU A 44 -15.50 -13.76 -12.62
C GLU A 44 -15.56 -14.33 -11.20
N ASP A 45 -14.54 -15.07 -10.78
CA ASP A 45 -14.47 -15.67 -9.45
C ASP A 45 -14.17 -14.62 -8.37
N ILE A 46 -13.35 -13.61 -8.69
CA ILE A 46 -13.07 -12.49 -7.79
C ILE A 46 -14.31 -11.60 -7.64
N LEU A 47 -15.02 -11.29 -8.75
CA LEU A 47 -16.24 -10.49 -8.71
C LEU A 47 -17.35 -11.16 -7.91
N LYS A 48 -17.49 -12.50 -8.02
CA LYS A 48 -18.45 -13.27 -7.22
C LYS A 48 -18.13 -13.20 -5.72
N GLU A 49 -16.87 -13.38 -5.35
CA GLU A 49 -16.44 -13.27 -3.94
C GLU A 49 -16.64 -11.85 -3.40
N ALA A 50 -16.24 -10.83 -4.15
CA ALA A 50 -16.42 -9.43 -3.76
C ALA A 50 -17.90 -9.10 -3.56
N ARG A 51 -18.78 -9.52 -4.48
CA ARG A 51 -20.23 -9.34 -4.34
C ARG A 51 -20.75 -9.96 -3.05
N TYR A 52 -20.40 -11.20 -2.77
CA TYR A 52 -20.82 -11.90 -1.55
C TYR A 52 -20.36 -11.17 -0.27
N LEU A 53 -19.12 -10.66 -0.25
CA LEU A 53 -18.58 -9.90 0.88
C LEU A 53 -19.31 -8.57 1.08
N ILE A 54 -19.62 -7.85 -0.01
CA ILE A 54 -20.36 -6.58 0.03
C ILE A 54 -21.79 -6.82 0.52
N GLU A 55 -22.47 -7.84 0.00
CA GLU A 55 -23.83 -8.25 0.43
C GLU A 55 -23.86 -8.67 1.91
N SER A 56 -22.74 -9.19 2.42
CA SER A 56 -22.54 -9.53 3.83
C SER A 56 -22.20 -8.32 4.72
N GLY A 57 -22.19 -7.11 4.16
CA GLY A 57 -22.03 -5.86 4.90
C GLY A 57 -20.62 -5.27 4.93
N LYS A 58 -19.63 -5.87 4.24
CA LYS A 58 -18.27 -5.30 4.15
C LYS A 58 -18.30 -3.96 3.40
N LYS A 59 -17.55 -2.98 3.91
CA LYS A 59 -17.43 -1.61 3.39
C LYS A 59 -16.14 -1.37 2.63
N GLU A 60 -15.16 -2.26 2.74
CA GLU A 60 -13.89 -2.15 2.03
C GLU A 60 -13.43 -3.52 1.55
N ILE A 61 -13.07 -3.59 0.27
CA ILE A 61 -12.45 -4.74 -0.37
C ILE A 61 -11.00 -4.40 -0.69
N ILE A 62 -10.07 -5.22 -0.22
CA ILE A 62 -8.64 -4.98 -0.36
C ILE A 62 -8.03 -6.07 -1.23
N LEU A 63 -7.59 -5.71 -2.43
CA LEU A 63 -6.96 -6.62 -3.36
C LEU A 63 -5.50 -6.84 -2.97
N VAL A 64 -5.16 -8.11 -2.72
CA VAL A 64 -3.82 -8.52 -2.30
C VAL A 64 -3.25 -9.59 -3.22
N ALA A 65 -1.95 -9.53 -3.41
CA ALA A 65 -1.13 -10.50 -4.12
C ALA A 65 0.33 -10.29 -3.69
N GLN A 66 1.24 -11.15 -4.16
CA GLN A 66 2.68 -10.86 -4.05
C GLN A 66 3.07 -9.67 -4.95
N ASP A 67 2.40 -9.55 -6.10
CA ASP A 67 2.45 -8.41 -7.00
C ASP A 67 1.09 -8.28 -7.69
N THR A 68 0.37 -7.20 -7.41
CA THR A 68 -0.95 -6.95 -8.01
C THR A 68 -0.86 -6.44 -9.44
N THR A 69 0.24 -5.80 -9.84
CA THR A 69 0.42 -5.27 -11.20
C THR A 69 0.57 -6.38 -12.24
N GLY A 70 1.04 -7.56 -11.83
CA GLY A 70 1.16 -8.73 -12.69
C GLY A 70 -0.17 -9.45 -12.96
N TYR A 71 -1.26 -9.07 -12.28
CA TYR A 71 -2.53 -9.78 -12.35
C TYR A 71 -3.02 -9.94 -13.79
N GLY A 72 -3.38 -11.18 -14.15
CA GLY A 72 -3.98 -11.51 -15.44
C GLY A 72 -3.00 -11.89 -16.55
N ILE A 73 -1.69 -11.63 -16.42
CA ILE A 73 -0.70 -11.96 -17.46
C ILE A 73 -0.72 -13.46 -17.80
N ASP A 74 -0.87 -14.32 -16.80
CA ASP A 74 -0.84 -15.77 -16.95
C ASP A 74 -2.13 -16.38 -17.52
N ILE A 75 -3.26 -15.66 -17.47
CA ILE A 75 -4.57 -16.17 -17.92
C ILE A 75 -5.04 -15.45 -19.20
N TYR A 76 -4.87 -14.13 -19.25
CA TYR A 76 -5.42 -13.25 -20.29
C TYR A 76 -4.35 -12.76 -21.27
N GLY A 77 -3.06 -12.91 -20.95
CA GLY A 77 -1.96 -12.48 -21.81
C GLY A 77 -1.61 -11.00 -21.71
N ASN A 78 -2.31 -10.23 -20.87
CA ASN A 78 -2.05 -8.83 -20.57
C ASN A 78 -2.25 -8.54 -19.07
N GLN A 79 -1.80 -7.37 -18.61
CA GLN A 79 -2.09 -6.88 -17.26
C GLN A 79 -3.57 -6.53 -17.15
N ALA A 80 -4.37 -7.43 -16.56
CA ALA A 80 -5.82 -7.33 -16.51
C ALA A 80 -6.35 -6.67 -15.22
N LEU A 81 -5.47 -6.02 -14.44
CA LEU A 81 -5.84 -5.30 -13.22
C LEU A 81 -6.84 -4.16 -13.51
N PRO A 82 -6.67 -3.35 -14.58
CA PRO A 82 -7.65 -2.33 -14.94
C PRO A 82 -9.06 -2.89 -15.19
N GLU A 83 -9.18 -4.01 -15.90
CA GLU A 83 -10.43 -4.70 -16.19
C GLU A 83 -11.08 -5.23 -14.91
N LEU A 84 -10.28 -5.83 -14.02
CA LEU A 84 -10.76 -6.26 -12.71
C LEU A 84 -11.31 -5.09 -11.89
N LEU A 85 -10.58 -3.96 -11.83
CA LEU A 85 -11.02 -2.78 -11.10
C LEU A 85 -12.30 -2.17 -11.67
N ARG A 86 -12.43 -2.11 -13.01
CA ARG A 86 -13.66 -1.67 -13.68
C ARG A 86 -14.84 -2.59 -13.34
N GLY A 87 -14.62 -3.91 -13.34
CA GLY A 87 -15.62 -4.89 -12.94
C GLY A 87 -16.07 -4.73 -11.48
N LEU A 88 -15.12 -4.57 -10.55
CA LEU A 88 -15.41 -4.36 -9.12
C LEU A 88 -16.14 -3.03 -8.88
N ASN A 89 -15.70 -1.96 -9.52
CA ASN A 89 -16.33 -0.63 -9.38
C ASN A 89 -17.80 -0.64 -9.85
N SER A 90 -18.15 -1.54 -10.78
CA SER A 90 -19.50 -1.68 -11.33
C SER A 90 -20.47 -2.45 -10.42
N LEU A 91 -19.99 -3.10 -9.35
CA LEU A 91 -20.86 -3.79 -8.38
C LEU A 91 -21.69 -2.77 -7.60
N GLU A 92 -22.96 -3.08 -7.32
CA GLU A 92 -23.84 -2.20 -6.55
C GLU A 92 -23.38 -2.02 -5.09
N GLY A 93 -23.77 -0.89 -4.48
CA GLY A 93 -23.44 -0.55 -3.10
C GLY A 93 -22.32 0.48 -2.96
N LYS A 94 -22.20 1.04 -1.74
CA LYS A 94 -21.19 2.02 -1.35
C LYS A 94 -20.10 1.33 -0.53
N PHE A 95 -18.95 1.10 -1.16
CA PHE A 95 -17.79 0.45 -0.57
C PHE A 95 -16.51 0.99 -1.23
N TRP A 96 -15.38 0.73 -0.58
CA TRP A 96 -14.05 1.06 -1.08
C TRP A 96 -13.36 -0.15 -1.71
N ILE A 97 -12.55 0.11 -2.72
CA ILE A 97 -11.64 -0.84 -3.35
C ILE A 97 -10.22 -0.31 -3.13
N ARG A 98 -9.42 -1.04 -2.37
CA ARG A 98 -7.99 -0.74 -2.16
C ARG A 98 -7.14 -1.76 -2.89
N VAL A 99 -6.06 -1.30 -3.51
CA VAL A 99 -5.04 -2.17 -4.12
C VAL A 99 -3.75 -2.01 -3.34
N MET A 100 -3.12 -3.13 -2.99
CA MET A 100 -1.83 -3.14 -2.28
C MET A 100 -0.76 -3.87 -3.09
N TYR A 101 0.50 -3.73 -2.70
CA TYR A 101 1.63 -4.46 -3.30
C TYR A 101 1.78 -4.21 -4.81
N LEU A 102 1.78 -2.94 -5.23
CA LEU A 102 1.99 -2.53 -6.62
C LEU A 102 3.48 -2.53 -6.93
N HIS A 103 3.93 -3.37 -7.87
CA HIS A 103 5.35 -3.40 -8.23
C HIS A 103 5.72 -2.18 -9.11
N PRO A 104 6.71 -1.34 -8.72
CA PRO A 104 7.02 -0.10 -9.42
C PRO A 104 7.40 -0.29 -10.89
N ASP A 105 8.19 -1.33 -11.18
CA ASP A 105 8.66 -1.60 -12.55
C ASP A 105 7.53 -1.92 -13.54
N PHE A 106 6.39 -2.42 -13.06
CA PHE A 106 5.26 -2.87 -13.89
C PHE A 106 3.99 -2.04 -13.68
N LEU A 107 4.10 -0.93 -12.95
CA LEU A 107 3.01 0.02 -12.78
C LEU A 107 2.89 0.89 -14.05
N THR A 108 1.92 0.56 -14.89
CA THR A 108 1.69 1.21 -16.19
C THR A 108 0.80 2.45 -16.05
N GLN A 109 0.78 3.28 -17.10
CA GLN A 109 -0.10 4.45 -17.17
C GLN A 109 -1.58 4.05 -17.06
N ASP A 110 -2.00 2.98 -17.75
CA ASP A 110 -3.41 2.53 -17.73
C ASP A 110 -3.85 2.08 -16.33
N ILE A 111 -2.97 1.44 -15.54
CA ILE A 111 -3.28 1.10 -14.14
C ILE A 111 -3.47 2.39 -13.31
N ILE A 112 -2.56 3.36 -13.45
CA ILE A 112 -2.63 4.64 -12.71
C ILE A 112 -3.92 5.39 -13.07
N GLU A 113 -4.20 5.56 -14.35
CA GLU A 113 -5.39 6.26 -14.85
C GLU A 113 -6.68 5.56 -14.42
N THR A 114 -6.70 4.22 -14.46
CA THR A 114 -7.86 3.44 -14.03
C THR A 114 -8.09 3.57 -12.52
N MET A 115 -7.06 3.48 -11.69
CA MET A 115 -7.20 3.71 -10.24
C MET A 115 -7.66 5.13 -9.92
N CYS A 116 -7.17 6.12 -10.67
CA CYS A 116 -7.52 7.52 -10.48
C CYS A 116 -8.96 7.86 -10.92
N SER A 117 -9.43 7.26 -12.02
CA SER A 117 -10.73 7.58 -12.62
C SER A 117 -11.92 6.88 -11.95
N LEU A 118 -11.71 5.70 -11.35
CA LEU A 118 -12.81 4.93 -10.76
C LEU A 118 -13.21 5.47 -9.38
N GLU A 119 -14.50 5.73 -9.18
CA GLU A 119 -15.03 6.38 -7.97
C GLU A 119 -14.77 5.55 -6.70
N LYS A 120 -15.02 4.24 -6.75
CA LYS A 120 -14.92 3.36 -5.57
C LYS A 120 -13.48 2.94 -5.26
N VAL A 121 -12.55 3.14 -6.19
CA VAL A 121 -11.13 2.87 -5.97
C VAL A 121 -10.53 4.01 -5.17
N VAL A 122 -9.99 3.71 -3.99
CA VAL A 122 -9.32 4.70 -3.16
C VAL A 122 -8.00 5.10 -3.82
N LYS A 123 -7.64 6.39 -3.76
CA LYS A 123 -6.46 6.95 -4.46
C LYS A 123 -5.22 6.70 -3.62
N TYR A 124 -4.98 5.43 -3.32
CA TYR A 124 -3.94 4.93 -2.43
C TYR A 124 -3.02 4.01 -3.24
N PHE A 125 -1.76 4.41 -3.35
CA PHE A 125 -0.75 3.73 -4.14
C PHE A 125 0.32 3.19 -3.21
N ASP A 126 0.23 1.90 -2.89
CA ASP A 126 1.24 1.15 -2.14
C ASP A 126 2.26 0.55 -3.10
N VAL A 127 3.35 1.29 -3.34
CA VAL A 127 4.37 1.00 -4.35
C VAL A 127 5.72 0.83 -3.66
N PRO A 128 6.06 -0.37 -3.15
CA PRO A 128 7.30 -0.58 -2.41
C PRO A 128 8.54 -0.59 -3.32
N ILE A 129 9.31 0.50 -3.30
CA ILE A 129 10.50 0.72 -4.16
C ILE A 129 11.73 -0.05 -3.69
N GLN A 130 11.77 -0.42 -2.40
CA GLN A 130 12.89 -1.07 -1.71
C GLN A 130 14.12 -0.18 -1.52
N HIS A 131 14.55 0.56 -2.53
CA HIS A 131 15.64 1.51 -2.42
C HIS A 131 15.50 2.62 -3.48
N ALA A 132 16.43 3.59 -3.50
CA ALA A 132 16.48 4.63 -4.52
C ALA A 132 17.85 4.77 -5.19
N SER A 133 18.97 4.37 -4.58
CA SER A 133 20.25 4.27 -5.32
C SER A 133 20.17 3.28 -6.48
N ASP A 134 20.52 3.73 -7.70
CA ASP A 134 20.56 2.91 -8.92
C ASP A 134 21.44 1.65 -8.78
N GLU A 135 22.56 1.75 -8.06
CA GLU A 135 23.46 0.61 -7.83
C GLU A 135 22.75 -0.47 -6.99
N ILE A 136 22.09 -0.05 -5.92
CA ILE A 136 21.36 -0.95 -5.01
C ILE A 136 20.10 -1.49 -5.67
N LEU A 137 19.36 -0.66 -6.39
CA LEU A 137 18.20 -1.07 -7.19
C LEU A 137 18.57 -2.19 -8.17
N ARG A 138 19.66 -2.03 -8.92
CA ARG A 138 20.15 -3.06 -9.85
C ARG A 138 20.52 -4.35 -9.10
N ARG A 139 21.22 -4.25 -7.97
CA ARG A 139 21.57 -5.41 -7.12
C ARG A 139 20.35 -6.08 -6.50
N MET A 140 19.29 -5.34 -6.22
CA MET A 140 18.00 -5.85 -5.76
C MET A 140 17.19 -6.54 -6.86
N GLY A 141 17.60 -6.42 -8.13
CA GLY A 141 16.89 -6.97 -9.29
C GLY A 141 15.76 -6.07 -9.81
N ARG A 142 15.80 -4.77 -9.48
CA ARG A 142 14.86 -3.76 -10.02
C ARG A 142 15.28 -3.32 -11.41
N MET A 143 14.29 -2.99 -12.24
CA MET A 143 14.53 -2.55 -13.62
C MET A 143 14.62 -1.04 -13.75
N LYS A 144 13.71 -0.30 -13.09
CA LYS A 144 13.70 1.15 -13.09
C LYS A 144 14.82 1.72 -12.23
N LYS A 145 15.38 2.82 -12.69
CA LYS A 145 16.30 3.68 -11.94
C LYS A 145 15.54 4.68 -11.07
N SER A 146 16.27 5.35 -10.17
CA SER A 146 15.77 6.47 -9.36
C SER A 146 14.95 7.49 -10.16
N GLU A 147 15.50 7.98 -11.28
CA GLU A 147 14.86 8.98 -12.13
C GLU A 147 13.51 8.49 -12.68
N GLU A 148 13.43 7.26 -13.17
CA GLU A 148 12.20 6.65 -13.67
C GLU A 148 11.17 6.39 -12.56
N LEU A 149 11.63 6.14 -11.32
CA LEU A 149 10.77 6.05 -10.14
C LEU A 149 10.21 7.43 -9.76
N MET A 150 11.03 8.48 -9.82
CA MET A 150 10.58 9.85 -9.59
C MET A 150 9.48 10.23 -10.59
N GLU A 151 9.73 10.02 -11.89
CA GLU A 151 8.74 10.24 -12.95
C GLU A 151 7.45 9.44 -12.72
N LEU A 152 7.55 8.21 -12.21
CA LEU A 152 6.39 7.39 -11.86
C LEU A 152 5.52 8.08 -10.79
N PHE A 153 6.13 8.56 -9.70
CA PHE A 153 5.38 9.23 -8.63
C PHE A 153 4.83 10.60 -9.06
N GLU A 154 5.58 11.35 -9.87
CA GLU A 154 5.09 12.58 -10.49
C GLU A 154 3.87 12.34 -11.37
N ARG A 155 3.87 11.25 -12.17
CA ARG A 155 2.72 10.86 -12.99
C ARG A 155 1.50 10.52 -12.14
N ILE A 156 1.68 9.82 -11.02
CA ILE A 156 0.60 9.52 -10.08
C ILE A 156 0.04 10.83 -9.51
N ARG A 157 0.89 11.74 -9.03
CA ARG A 157 0.47 13.05 -8.49
C ARG A 157 -0.23 13.91 -9.56
N ARG A 158 0.21 13.84 -10.81
CA ARG A 158 -0.42 14.56 -11.92
C ARG A 158 -1.82 14.02 -12.23
N ALA A 159 -2.00 12.70 -12.19
CA ALA A 159 -3.30 12.06 -12.39
C ALA A 159 -4.24 12.26 -11.18
N CYS A 160 -3.68 12.25 -9.97
CA CYS A 160 -4.39 12.39 -8.70
C CYS A 160 -3.54 13.22 -7.70
N PRO A 161 -3.75 14.55 -7.61
CA PRO A 161 -2.96 15.41 -6.72
C PRO A 161 -3.00 14.98 -5.25
N ASP A 162 -4.18 14.56 -4.78
CA ASP A 162 -4.42 14.12 -3.42
C ASP A 162 -4.05 12.65 -3.17
N ALA A 163 -3.47 11.93 -4.15
CA ALA A 163 -3.11 10.53 -3.98
C ALA A 163 -2.25 10.30 -2.73
N VAL A 164 -2.55 9.24 -1.99
CA VAL A 164 -1.71 8.76 -0.90
C VAL A 164 -0.65 7.86 -1.50
N LEU A 165 0.61 8.28 -1.36
CA LEU A 165 1.76 7.49 -1.78
C LEU A 165 2.32 6.77 -0.56
N ARG A 166 2.21 5.44 -0.58
CA ARG A 166 2.86 4.56 0.39
C ARG A 166 3.99 3.80 -0.27
N THR A 167 5.12 3.68 0.43
CA THR A 167 6.20 2.81 -0.02
C THR A 167 6.83 2.04 1.13
N SER A 168 7.71 1.10 0.78
CA SER A 168 8.57 0.38 1.71
C SER A 168 9.99 0.39 1.16
N VAL A 169 10.95 0.53 2.06
CA VAL A 169 12.38 0.55 1.76
C VAL A 169 13.13 -0.43 2.67
N ILE A 170 14.25 -0.94 2.17
CA ILE A 170 15.15 -1.85 2.86
C ILE A 170 16.50 -1.14 2.98
N VAL A 171 16.97 -0.93 4.21
CA VAL A 171 18.30 -0.38 4.51
C VAL A 171 19.26 -1.46 4.96
N GLY A 172 20.56 -1.22 4.80
CA GLY A 172 21.61 -2.20 5.07
C GLY A 172 21.64 -3.35 4.05
N PHE A 173 21.15 -3.13 2.83
CA PHE A 173 21.24 -4.14 1.78
C PHE A 173 22.72 -4.41 1.43
N PRO A 174 23.13 -5.65 1.07
CA PRO A 174 24.54 -5.93 0.79
C PRO A 174 25.11 -5.04 -0.33
N GLY A 175 26.16 -4.30 0.02
CA GLY A 175 26.83 -3.30 -0.79
C GLY A 175 26.36 -1.85 -0.61
N GLU A 176 25.38 -1.59 0.27
CA GLU A 176 24.87 -0.24 0.53
C GLU A 176 25.89 0.66 1.26
N ARG A 177 26.36 1.67 0.55
CA ARG A 177 27.32 2.67 1.07
C ARG A 177 26.60 3.90 1.62
N ASP A 178 27.35 4.76 2.29
CA ASP A 178 26.79 6.02 2.84
C ASP A 178 26.22 6.92 1.72
N GLU A 179 26.87 6.97 0.56
CA GLU A 179 26.38 7.70 -0.62
C GLU A 179 25.04 7.14 -1.15
N ASP A 180 24.84 5.82 -1.05
CA ASP A 180 23.61 5.18 -1.48
C ASP A 180 22.45 5.50 -0.52
N PHE A 181 22.76 5.51 0.78
CA PHE A 181 21.80 5.89 1.82
C PHE A 181 21.43 7.38 1.74
N GLU A 182 22.38 8.27 1.46
CA GLU A 182 22.07 9.69 1.30
C GLU A 182 21.16 9.94 0.10
N LYS A 183 21.41 9.27 -1.04
CA LYS A 183 20.50 9.30 -2.20
C LYS A 183 19.09 8.81 -1.84
N LEU A 184 18.98 7.80 -0.97
CA LEU A 184 17.69 7.33 -0.49
C LEU A 184 16.98 8.38 0.38
N MET A 185 17.71 9.05 1.27
CA MET A 185 17.19 10.13 2.09
C MET A 185 16.67 11.29 1.23
N GLU A 186 17.48 11.76 0.27
CA GLU A 186 17.10 12.81 -0.69
C GLU A 186 15.86 12.41 -1.49
N PHE A 187 15.83 11.19 -2.04
CA PHE A 187 14.70 10.69 -2.81
C PHE A 187 13.39 10.66 -2.01
N VAL A 188 13.43 10.25 -0.75
CA VAL A 188 12.25 10.22 0.11
C VAL A 188 11.72 11.62 0.39
N VAL A 189 12.61 12.60 0.58
CA VAL A 189 12.26 14.01 0.75
C VAL A 189 11.64 14.56 -0.54
N ASP A 190 12.27 14.33 -1.68
CA ASP A 190 11.85 14.89 -2.97
C ASP A 190 10.50 14.36 -3.43
N VAL A 191 10.27 13.04 -3.30
CA VAL A 191 8.94 12.47 -3.61
C VAL A 191 7.89 12.96 -2.61
N GLY A 192 8.29 13.10 -1.35
CA GLY A 192 7.37 13.31 -0.24
C GLY A 192 6.34 12.18 -0.20
N PHE A 193 6.72 11.02 0.35
CA PHE A 193 5.76 9.95 0.62
C PHE A 193 4.80 10.34 1.73
N ASP A 194 3.53 9.97 1.61
CA ASP A 194 2.56 10.15 2.70
C ASP A 194 2.86 9.17 3.83
N LYS A 195 3.30 7.96 3.47
CA LYS A 195 3.55 6.84 4.37
C LYS A 195 4.76 6.04 3.86
N LEU A 196 5.67 5.65 4.76
CA LEU A 196 6.83 4.87 4.38
C LEU A 196 7.21 3.89 5.49
N GLY A 197 7.36 2.62 5.12
CA GLY A 197 7.90 1.58 6.00
C GLY A 197 9.40 1.38 5.76
N VAL A 198 10.21 1.37 6.82
CA VAL A 198 11.64 1.09 6.74
C VAL A 198 11.95 -0.25 7.41
N PHE A 199 12.60 -1.13 6.66
CA PHE A 199 13.00 -2.46 7.12
C PHE A 199 14.52 -2.59 7.06
N VAL A 200 15.12 -3.24 8.04
CA VAL A 200 16.52 -3.67 7.94
C VAL A 200 16.57 -4.92 7.07
N TYR A 201 17.56 -5.00 6.19
CA TYR A 201 17.81 -6.18 5.39
C TYR A 201 17.92 -7.44 6.28
N SER A 202 17.19 -8.48 5.90
CA SER A 202 17.25 -9.78 6.55
C SER A 202 17.97 -10.75 5.63
N ASP A 203 19.05 -11.35 6.14
CA ASP A 203 19.91 -12.28 5.40
C ASP A 203 19.28 -13.68 5.34
N GLU A 204 18.22 -13.82 4.55
CA GLU A 204 17.48 -15.08 4.41
C GLU A 204 18.23 -16.10 3.55
N GLU A 205 18.46 -17.30 4.11
CA GLU A 205 19.05 -18.42 3.40
C GLU A 205 18.28 -18.77 2.13
N GLY A 206 19.03 -19.00 1.04
CA GLY A 206 18.45 -19.34 -0.25
C GLY A 206 17.91 -18.14 -1.04
N THR A 207 18.12 -16.89 -0.60
CA THR A 207 17.95 -15.72 -1.48
C THR A 207 19.23 -15.48 -2.30
N VAL A 208 19.14 -14.77 -3.43
CA VAL A 208 20.35 -14.41 -4.21
C VAL A 208 21.20 -13.42 -3.43
N ALA A 209 20.56 -12.48 -2.73
CA ALA A 209 21.25 -11.49 -1.90
C ALA A 209 22.02 -12.14 -0.74
N HIS A 210 21.63 -13.35 -0.30
CA HIS A 210 22.38 -14.11 0.70
C HIS A 210 23.83 -14.36 0.28
N GLU A 211 24.07 -14.63 -0.99
CA GLU A 211 25.40 -14.95 -1.55
C GLU A 211 26.31 -13.72 -1.71
N PHE A 212 25.78 -12.50 -1.51
CA PHE A 212 26.58 -11.27 -1.60
C PHE A 212 27.51 -11.13 -0.39
N SER A 213 28.79 -10.88 -0.61
CA SER A 213 29.82 -10.87 0.42
C SER A 213 29.95 -9.54 1.18
N ASP A 214 29.49 -8.45 0.60
CA ASP A 214 29.59 -7.08 1.12
C ASP A 214 28.40 -6.71 2.02
N LYS A 215 28.15 -7.53 3.05
CA LYS A 215 27.09 -7.26 4.03
C LYS A 215 27.38 -5.99 4.83
N VAL A 216 26.33 -5.24 5.14
CA VAL A 216 26.40 -4.06 6.02
C VAL A 216 26.20 -4.50 7.45
N ASP A 217 26.97 -3.92 8.38
CA ASP A 217 26.82 -4.19 9.80
C ASP A 217 25.41 -3.83 10.28
N LYS A 218 24.83 -4.70 11.11
CA LYS A 218 23.46 -4.55 11.59
C LYS A 218 23.26 -3.24 12.34
N GLU A 219 24.26 -2.81 13.12
CA GLU A 219 24.20 -1.54 13.87
C GLU A 219 24.08 -0.33 12.93
N VAL A 220 24.84 -0.31 11.83
CA VAL A 220 24.75 0.72 10.79
C VAL A 220 23.38 0.70 10.11
N ALA A 221 22.85 -0.49 9.82
CA ALA A 221 21.54 -0.63 9.18
C ALA A 221 20.39 -0.15 10.09
N GLU A 222 20.44 -0.44 11.40
CA GLU A 222 19.45 0.07 12.36
C GLU A 222 19.59 1.59 12.54
N GLU A 223 20.80 2.15 12.59
CA GLU A 223 21.01 3.60 12.63
C GLU A 223 20.39 4.29 11.39
N ARG A 224 20.65 3.74 10.20
CA ARG A 224 20.06 4.22 8.94
C ARG A 224 18.53 4.15 8.98
N LYS A 225 17.97 3.08 9.53
CA LYS A 225 16.53 2.92 9.69
C LYS A 225 15.94 4.01 10.60
N GLU A 226 16.54 4.24 11.77
CA GLU A 226 16.08 5.27 12.70
C GLU A 226 16.14 6.66 12.08
N ARG A 227 17.26 7.00 11.42
CA ARG A 227 17.44 8.29 10.73
C ARG A 227 16.37 8.51 9.65
N LEU A 228 16.07 7.49 8.85
CA LEU A 228 15.08 7.59 7.79
C LEU A 228 13.65 7.67 8.34
N LEU A 229 13.33 6.92 9.40
CA LEU A 229 12.03 7.00 10.09
C LEU A 229 11.80 8.37 10.71
N LEU A 230 12.81 8.95 11.36
CA LEU A 230 12.74 10.31 11.90
C LEU A 230 12.46 11.33 10.79
N LYS A 231 13.17 11.23 9.66
CA LYS A 231 12.94 12.14 8.55
C LYS A 231 11.55 11.97 7.91
N GLN A 232 11.09 10.73 7.80
CA GLN A 232 9.74 10.44 7.29
C GLN A 232 8.66 10.99 8.23
N ALA A 233 8.86 10.94 9.55
CA ALA A 233 7.89 11.46 10.51
C ALA A 233 7.63 12.96 10.27
N ASP A 234 8.68 13.76 10.01
CA ASP A 234 8.55 15.17 9.64
C ASP A 234 7.71 15.35 8.37
N ILE A 235 8.01 14.57 7.32
CA ILE A 235 7.30 14.64 6.02
C ILE A 235 5.82 14.26 6.19
N SER A 236 5.53 13.18 6.93
CA SER A 236 4.17 12.73 7.19
C SER A 236 3.38 13.76 7.98
N PHE A 237 3.98 14.37 9.01
CA PHE A 237 3.37 15.45 9.79
C PHE A 237 3.03 16.66 8.92
N GLU A 238 3.98 17.12 8.08
CA GLU A 238 3.74 18.23 7.15
C GLU A 238 2.61 17.94 6.16
N LYS A 239 2.50 16.70 5.69
CA LYS A 239 1.43 16.29 4.78
C LYS A 239 0.08 16.22 5.46
N LEU A 240 -0.01 15.75 6.70
CA LEU A 240 -1.27 15.69 7.42
C LEU A 240 -1.85 17.08 7.70
N ASN A 241 -1.02 18.12 7.78
CA ASN A 241 -1.50 19.51 7.88
C ASN A 241 -2.47 19.90 6.76
N ARG A 242 -2.32 19.33 5.56
CA ARG A 242 -3.22 19.62 4.42
C ARG A 242 -4.64 19.08 4.62
N PHE A 243 -4.86 18.24 5.64
CA PHE A 243 -6.13 17.61 5.96
C PHE A 243 -6.82 18.21 7.18
N LEU A 244 -6.15 19.11 7.93
CA LEU A 244 -6.77 19.86 9.02
C LEU A 244 -8.00 20.64 8.53
N GLU A 245 -9.07 20.61 9.33
CA GLU A 245 -10.37 21.21 9.06
C GLU A 245 -11.10 20.69 7.81
N LYS A 246 -10.54 19.69 7.11
CA LYS A 246 -11.21 19.06 5.96
C LYS A 246 -12.15 17.95 6.41
N GLU A 247 -13.14 17.70 5.57
CA GLU A 247 -14.16 16.68 5.78
C GLU A 247 -13.87 15.44 4.94
N PHE A 248 -13.97 14.26 5.56
CA PHE A 248 -13.78 12.97 4.90
C PHE A 248 -14.89 12.00 5.24
N VAL A 249 -14.96 10.91 4.49
CA VAL A 249 -15.71 9.72 4.90
C VAL A 249 -14.74 8.79 5.62
N ALA A 250 -15.12 8.35 6.82
CA ALA A 250 -14.39 7.36 7.60
C ALA A 250 -15.24 6.10 7.82
N VAL A 251 -14.59 4.94 7.83
CA VAL A 251 -15.19 3.68 8.28
C VAL A 251 -14.89 3.50 9.76
N LEU A 252 -15.91 3.27 10.57
CA LEU A 252 -15.73 3.00 12.01
C LEU A 252 -15.38 1.53 12.22
N GLU A 253 -14.35 1.26 13.01
CA GLU A 253 -13.79 -0.09 13.18
C GLU A 253 -13.80 -0.55 14.63
N ASP A 254 -13.59 0.38 15.57
CA ASP A 254 -13.51 0.05 16.99
C ASP A 254 -13.97 1.22 17.87
N ARG A 255 -13.95 1.01 19.18
CA ARG A 255 -14.24 2.01 20.20
C ARG A 255 -13.33 1.84 21.41
N GLU A 256 -12.60 2.89 21.73
CA GLU A 256 -11.67 2.89 22.85
C GLU A 256 -11.75 4.22 23.63
N ASN A 257 -11.65 4.16 24.97
CA ASN A 257 -11.54 5.35 25.84
C ASN A 257 -12.59 6.45 25.59
N GLY A 258 -13.79 6.08 25.13
CA GLY A 258 -14.89 7.01 24.83
C GLY A 258 -14.86 7.62 23.42
N PHE A 259 -13.84 7.32 22.62
CA PHE A 259 -13.72 7.70 21.21
C PHE A 259 -14.17 6.56 20.29
N MET A 260 -14.71 6.91 19.13
CA MET A 260 -14.85 5.97 18.01
C MET A 260 -13.53 5.94 17.25
N ILE A 261 -13.02 4.75 16.97
CA ILE A 261 -11.81 4.56 16.15
C ILE A 261 -12.27 4.16 14.76
N GLY A 262 -11.69 4.79 13.75
CA GLY A 262 -11.95 4.44 12.36
C GLY A 262 -10.74 4.68 11.48
N ARG A 263 -10.97 4.57 10.17
CA ARG A 263 -9.99 4.91 9.15
C ARG A 263 -10.62 5.72 8.05
N THR A 264 -9.85 6.62 7.46
CA THR A 264 -10.23 7.27 6.22
C THR A 264 -9.80 6.40 5.03
N TRP A 265 -10.18 6.79 3.81
CA TRP A 265 -9.69 6.12 2.61
C TRP A 265 -8.15 6.18 2.48
N MET A 266 -7.50 7.11 3.19
CA MET A 266 -6.06 7.34 3.16
C MET A 266 -5.25 6.29 3.92
N ASP A 267 -5.90 5.48 4.75
CA ASP A 267 -5.24 4.61 5.73
C ASP A 267 -5.63 3.15 5.49
N ALA A 268 -4.64 2.30 5.23
CA ALA A 268 -4.84 0.86 5.12
C ALA A 268 -5.00 0.22 6.52
N PRO A 269 -5.89 -0.78 6.65
CA PRO A 269 -6.09 -1.44 7.94
C PRO A 269 -4.83 -2.13 8.44
N GLU A 270 -4.62 -2.12 9.76
CA GLU A 270 -3.52 -2.78 10.50
C GLU A 270 -2.10 -2.28 10.20
N ILE A 271 -1.94 -1.42 9.20
CA ILE A 271 -0.63 -1.05 8.65
C ILE A 271 -0.36 0.45 8.83
N ASP A 272 -1.39 1.27 8.60
CA ASP A 272 -1.30 2.72 8.67
C ASP A 272 -1.97 3.26 9.95
N GLY A 273 -2.02 4.58 10.09
CA GLY A 273 -2.64 5.26 11.23
C GLY A 273 -4.17 5.12 11.29
N VAL A 274 -4.72 5.61 12.39
CA VAL A 274 -6.16 5.62 12.67
C VAL A 274 -6.67 7.05 12.87
N ILE A 275 -8.00 7.21 12.81
CA ILE A 275 -8.66 8.45 13.20
C ILE A 275 -9.50 8.24 14.47
N TYR A 276 -9.21 9.03 15.50
CA TYR A 276 -9.96 9.06 16.76
C TYR A 276 -11.06 10.12 16.69
N LEU A 277 -12.31 9.70 16.87
CA LEU A 277 -13.47 10.53 16.61
C LEU A 277 -14.34 10.70 17.85
N LYS A 278 -14.65 11.94 18.20
CA LYS A 278 -15.72 12.26 19.16
C LYS A 278 -17.07 12.20 18.44
N GLY A 279 -18.00 11.40 18.97
CA GLY A 279 -19.34 11.28 18.41
C GLY A 279 -19.97 9.91 18.69
N LYS A 280 -21.09 9.64 18.01
CA LYS A 280 -21.79 8.35 18.08
C LYS A 280 -21.82 7.73 16.68
N GLY A 281 -21.63 6.41 16.63
CA GLY A 281 -21.70 5.60 15.43
C GLY A 281 -21.65 4.12 15.78
N LYS A 282 -21.94 3.24 14.81
CA LYS A 282 -21.75 1.80 14.96
C LYS A 282 -20.53 1.35 14.17
N ILE A 283 -19.85 0.33 14.66
CA ILE A 283 -18.76 -0.31 13.93
C ILE A 283 -19.31 -0.80 12.58
N GLY A 284 -18.59 -0.49 11.51
CA GLY A 284 -18.98 -0.73 10.12
C GLY A 284 -19.79 0.38 9.45
N ASP A 285 -20.13 1.45 10.16
CA ASP A 285 -20.75 2.62 9.53
C ASP A 285 -19.71 3.43 8.75
N LEU A 286 -20.14 3.96 7.60
CA LEU A 286 -19.44 5.03 6.89
C LEU A 286 -19.99 6.36 7.36
N VAL A 287 -19.17 7.15 8.05
CA VAL A 287 -19.56 8.43 8.64
C VAL A 287 -18.78 9.58 8.05
N LYS A 288 -19.42 10.75 7.94
CA LYS A 288 -18.73 11.99 7.59
C LYS A 288 -18.02 12.54 8.84
N VAL A 289 -16.76 12.91 8.69
CA VAL A 289 -15.90 13.36 9.79
C VAL A 289 -15.19 14.63 9.40
N ARG A 290 -14.81 15.44 10.39
CA ARG A 290 -13.88 16.56 10.22
C ARG A 290 -12.65 16.32 11.08
N VAL A 291 -11.48 16.48 10.48
CA VAL A 291 -10.19 16.41 11.18
C VAL A 291 -9.96 17.74 11.90
N GLU A 292 -9.71 17.71 13.20
CA GLU A 292 -9.43 18.90 14.03
C GLU A 292 -7.95 18.96 14.43
N GLU A 293 -7.32 17.80 14.63
CA GLU A 293 -5.92 17.67 15.05
C GLU A 293 -5.29 16.43 14.39
N HIS A 294 -3.97 16.37 14.33
CA HIS A 294 -3.22 15.17 13.98
C HIS A 294 -1.94 15.09 14.82
N ASP A 295 -1.42 13.90 15.00
CA ASP A 295 -0.18 13.64 15.73
C ASP A 295 0.55 12.46 15.07
N GLU A 296 1.80 12.69 14.68
CA GLU A 296 2.65 11.79 13.88
C GLU A 296 1.94 11.22 12.63
N TYR A 297 1.22 10.10 12.80
CA TYR A 297 0.52 9.36 11.74
C TYR A 297 -1.00 9.28 11.96
N ASP A 298 -1.49 9.68 13.13
CA ASP A 298 -2.88 9.55 13.54
C ASP A 298 -3.63 10.89 13.45
N MET A 299 -4.93 10.81 13.19
CA MET A 299 -5.81 11.98 13.16
C MET A 299 -6.78 11.96 14.33
N LYS A 300 -7.22 13.15 14.76
CA LYS A 300 -8.29 13.32 15.74
C LYS A 300 -9.33 14.29 15.20
N GLY A 301 -10.60 14.03 15.52
CA GLY A 301 -11.69 14.84 14.99
C GLY A 301 -13.07 14.52 15.54
N VAL A 302 -14.08 14.95 14.79
CA VAL A 302 -15.49 14.85 15.18
C VAL A 302 -16.34 14.22 14.08
N ILE A 303 -17.38 13.49 14.48
CA ILE A 303 -18.39 12.97 13.55
C ILE A 303 -19.40 14.07 13.23
N LEU A 304 -19.52 14.42 11.95
CA LEU A 304 -20.40 15.48 11.44
C LEU A 304 -21.77 14.93 11.03
N CYS A 305 -22.56 14.44 11.99
CA CYS A 305 -23.93 13.91 11.82
C CYS A 305 -24.08 12.73 10.82
N GLN A 306 -24.88 11.74 11.22
CA GLN A 306 -25.18 10.55 10.42
C GLN A 306 -26.16 10.94 9.30
N THR A 307 -25.80 10.72 8.03
CA THR A 307 -26.80 10.56 6.96
C THR A 307 -27.57 9.27 7.15
#